data_AF-A0A831VV56-F1
#
_entry.id   AF-A0A831VV56-F1
#
_cell.length_a   1.000
_cell.length_b   1.000
_cell.length_c   1.000
_cell.angle_alpha   90.00
_cell.angle_beta   90.00
_cell.angle_gamma   90.00
#
_symmetry.space_group_name_H-M   'P 1'
#
loop_
_entity.id
_entity.type
_entity.pdbx_description
1 polymer ?
#
loop_
_entity_poly.entity_id
_entity_poly.type
_entity_poly.pdbx_seq_one_letter_code
_entity_poly.pdbx_strand_id
1 'polypeptide(L)'
;VLGNQTAVVTGPEGEEIHCDQYGRIKVQFHWDRHGQVNDKTSCWLRVSSSWAGDRYGGVTIPRVGMEVLVSFLEGDPDQPLVTGCLYHREHPVPYDLPANKTQSVFKTLSTPGGEGFNELRIEDKKGQEQITIHAQRNWDQNIQHDQTIRIGHERHDRVEANSYSEFLKEEHRTIHGERKIESKSNDHLTVGTSQHVRIGAAHLTKAGREIHLKAGQKMVIEAGSQLTLNAGGTFITIDAGGVSLNGPAIKMNVGGSPGKGSGIAILRPALPGGVDSDAAGAKTQRALANAPDRLREVAEDDLLLSAQCHRQPDGSCSLEVCPCTKG
;
A
#
# COMPACT_ATOMS: atom_id res chain seq x y z
N VAL A 1 -32.87 27.92 11.59
CA VAL A 1 -31.98 27.39 12.65
C VAL A 1 -30.78 28.31 12.77
N LEU A 2 -30.54 28.92 13.95
CA LEU A 2 -29.52 29.98 14.14
C LEU A 2 -28.08 29.46 14.30
N GLY A 3 -27.81 28.20 13.92
CA GLY A 3 -26.50 27.59 14.07
C GLY A 3 -26.50 26.12 13.68
N ASN A 4 -25.43 25.43 14.03
CA ASN A 4 -25.29 24.00 13.78
C ASN A 4 -25.91 23.19 14.92
N GLN A 5 -26.41 22.01 14.58
CA GLN A 5 -26.91 21.02 15.53
C GLN A 5 -26.17 19.71 15.35
N THR A 6 -26.20 18.83 16.35
CA THR A 6 -25.74 17.45 16.15
C THR A 6 -26.91 16.52 15.86
N ALA A 7 -26.64 15.45 15.15
CA ALA A 7 -27.59 14.40 14.80
C ALA A 7 -26.86 13.05 14.72
N VAL A 8 -27.61 11.95 14.82
CA VAL A 8 -27.05 10.59 14.75
C VAL A 8 -27.35 10.00 13.37
N VAL A 9 -26.36 9.41 12.72
CA VAL A 9 -26.55 8.76 11.41
C VAL A 9 -27.44 7.52 11.54
N THR A 10 -28.42 7.38 10.66
CA THR A 10 -29.37 6.26 10.66
C THR A 10 -29.29 5.45 9.37
N GLY A 11 -29.82 4.23 9.43
CA GLY A 11 -29.94 3.33 8.29
C GLY A 11 -30.94 2.20 8.56
N PRO A 12 -31.12 1.29 7.59
CA PRO A 12 -31.86 0.04 7.77
C PRO A 12 -31.28 -0.82 8.91
N GLU A 13 -32.13 -1.68 9.47
CA GLU A 13 -31.71 -2.62 10.50
C GLU A 13 -30.57 -3.54 9.99
N GLY A 14 -29.48 -3.61 10.76
CA GLY A 14 -28.32 -4.45 10.45
C GLY A 14 -27.30 -3.83 9.48
N GLU A 15 -27.55 -2.64 8.93
CA GLU A 15 -26.62 -1.97 8.02
C GLU A 15 -25.66 -1.02 8.77
N GLU A 16 -24.33 -1.21 8.60
CA GLU A 16 -23.32 -0.34 9.22
C GLU A 16 -23.06 0.96 8.43
N ILE A 17 -23.32 0.94 7.11
CA ILE A 17 -23.08 2.07 6.21
C ILE A 17 -24.30 2.25 5.31
N HIS A 18 -25.00 3.37 5.47
CA HIS A 18 -26.19 3.67 4.66
C HIS A 18 -25.99 4.98 3.89
N CYS A 19 -25.65 4.88 2.59
CA CYS A 19 -25.50 6.04 1.72
C CYS A 19 -26.03 5.82 0.31
N ASP A 20 -26.31 6.91 -0.41
CA ASP A 20 -26.71 6.86 -1.82
C ASP A 20 -25.56 7.11 -2.80
N GLN A 21 -25.86 7.17 -4.10
CA GLN A 21 -24.88 7.38 -5.18
C GLN A 21 -24.09 8.70 -5.09
N TYR A 22 -24.52 9.65 -4.26
CA TYR A 22 -23.84 10.93 -4.05
C TYR A 22 -23.09 10.97 -2.71
N GLY A 23 -23.02 9.85 -1.98
CA GLY A 23 -22.42 9.79 -0.65
C GLY A 23 -23.25 10.53 0.40
N ARG A 24 -24.54 10.74 0.16
CA ARG A 24 -25.45 11.34 1.14
C ARG A 24 -25.83 10.32 2.20
N ILE A 25 -26.15 10.78 3.40
CA ILE A 25 -26.57 9.93 4.52
C ILE A 25 -27.94 10.38 5.05
N LYS A 26 -28.54 9.58 5.93
CA LYS A 26 -29.73 9.94 6.71
C LYS A 26 -29.39 10.07 8.18
N VAL A 27 -30.13 10.90 8.90
CA VAL A 27 -29.86 11.21 10.30
C VAL A 27 -31.15 11.32 11.12
N GLN A 28 -31.04 11.06 12.42
CA GLN A 28 -32.04 11.36 13.43
C GLN A 28 -31.61 12.63 14.18
N PHE A 29 -32.43 13.67 14.15
CA PHE A 29 -32.24 14.85 14.99
C PHE A 29 -32.78 14.61 16.40
N HIS A 30 -32.13 15.20 17.40
CA HIS A 30 -32.49 15.03 18.81
C HIS A 30 -33.88 15.58 19.19
N TRP A 31 -34.39 16.54 18.42
CA TRP A 31 -35.71 17.14 18.63
C TRP A 31 -36.84 16.37 17.93
N ASP A 32 -36.50 15.45 17.02
CA ASP A 32 -37.50 14.64 16.33
C ASP A 32 -37.90 13.45 17.21
N ARG A 33 -39.15 13.51 17.70
CA ARG A 33 -39.76 12.51 18.58
C ARG A 33 -40.57 11.45 17.81
N HIS A 34 -40.79 11.67 16.51
CA HIS A 34 -41.57 10.79 15.66
C HIS A 34 -40.70 9.88 14.79
N GLY A 35 -39.44 10.27 14.58
CA GLY A 35 -38.42 9.45 13.96
C GLY A 35 -38.24 8.10 14.64
N GLN A 36 -38.01 7.09 13.82
CA GLN A 36 -37.90 5.69 14.24
C GLN A 36 -36.45 5.19 14.22
N VAL A 37 -35.48 6.11 14.09
CA VAL A 37 -34.04 5.79 14.01
C VAL A 37 -33.75 4.76 12.90
N ASN A 38 -34.40 4.92 11.75
CA ASN A 38 -34.29 4.04 10.59
C ASN A 38 -34.03 4.82 9.29
N ASP A 39 -34.07 4.10 8.16
CA ASP A 39 -33.87 4.61 6.80
C ASP A 39 -34.96 5.58 6.32
N LYS A 40 -36.03 5.82 7.08
CA LYS A 40 -37.12 6.74 6.71
C LYS A 40 -37.16 8.01 7.57
N THR A 41 -36.21 8.13 8.50
CA THR A 41 -36.18 9.22 9.48
C THR A 41 -36.01 10.60 8.86
N SER A 42 -35.13 10.74 7.86
CA SER A 42 -34.86 12.03 7.22
C SER A 42 -34.82 11.93 5.70
N CYS A 43 -34.75 13.09 5.05
CA CYS A 43 -34.26 13.21 3.69
C CYS A 43 -32.77 12.84 3.61
N TRP A 44 -32.22 12.80 2.39
CA TRP A 44 -30.80 12.58 2.15
C TRP A 44 -30.00 13.87 2.36
N LEU A 45 -29.06 13.85 3.31
CA LEU A 45 -28.18 14.97 3.62
C LEU A 45 -26.84 14.81 2.91
N ARG A 46 -26.39 15.85 2.22
CA ARG A 46 -25.02 15.90 1.68
C ARG A 46 -24.00 15.94 2.83
N VAL A 47 -22.85 15.34 2.60
CA VAL A 47 -21.73 15.32 3.54
C VAL A 47 -20.60 16.17 2.97
N SER A 48 -20.08 17.08 3.79
CA SER A 48 -18.91 17.88 3.44
C SER A 48 -17.66 17.00 3.39
N SER A 49 -16.94 17.08 2.28
CA SER A 49 -15.61 16.48 2.10
C SER A 49 -14.53 17.55 2.28
N SER A 50 -13.36 17.16 2.79
CA SER A 50 -12.19 18.05 2.90
C SER A 50 -11.66 18.52 1.54
N TRP A 51 -11.85 17.72 0.48
CA TRP A 51 -11.50 18.06 -0.90
C TRP A 51 -12.40 17.29 -1.86
N ALA A 52 -13.14 17.96 -2.74
CA ALA A 52 -14.07 17.33 -3.68
C ALA A 52 -13.99 17.98 -5.07
N GLY A 53 -13.71 17.17 -6.08
CA GLY A 53 -13.68 17.57 -7.49
C GLY A 53 -14.44 16.58 -8.40
N ASP A 54 -14.41 16.80 -9.72
CA ASP A 54 -15.00 15.87 -10.70
C ASP A 54 -14.26 14.53 -10.68
N ARG A 55 -14.79 13.56 -9.92
CA ARG A 55 -14.26 12.19 -9.77
C ARG A 55 -12.86 12.08 -9.15
N TYR A 56 -12.50 13.03 -8.29
CA TYR A 56 -11.32 12.97 -7.41
C TYR A 56 -11.57 13.71 -6.09
N GLY A 57 -10.80 13.39 -5.05
CA GLY A 57 -10.90 14.03 -3.73
C GLY A 57 -10.92 13.04 -2.58
N GLY A 58 -11.24 13.53 -1.39
CA GLY A 58 -11.44 12.74 -0.17
C GLY A 58 -12.90 12.36 0.01
N VAL A 59 -13.18 11.09 0.27
CA VAL A 59 -14.53 10.58 0.58
C VAL A 59 -14.44 9.71 1.83
N THR A 60 -15.12 10.13 2.89
CA THR A 60 -15.25 9.38 4.15
C THR A 60 -16.72 9.41 4.56
N ILE A 61 -17.43 8.31 4.30
CA ILE A 61 -18.86 8.22 4.56
C ILE A 61 -19.11 7.99 6.06
N PRO A 62 -19.84 8.87 6.75
CA PRO A 62 -20.25 8.63 8.13
C PRO A 62 -21.11 7.36 8.22
N ARG A 63 -20.79 6.51 9.20
CA ARG A 63 -21.45 5.23 9.43
C ARG A 63 -22.66 5.38 10.34
N VAL A 64 -23.59 4.42 10.26
CA VAL A 64 -24.75 4.36 11.16
C VAL A 64 -24.29 4.37 12.61
N GLY A 65 -24.94 5.20 13.43
CA GLY A 65 -24.58 5.43 14.83
C GLY A 65 -23.58 6.57 15.06
N MET A 66 -22.80 7.01 14.06
CA MET A 66 -21.89 8.14 14.25
C MET A 66 -22.64 9.44 14.55
N GLU A 67 -22.05 10.30 15.39
CA GLU A 67 -22.55 11.66 15.62
C GLU A 67 -21.97 12.62 14.56
N VAL A 68 -22.86 13.37 13.91
CA VAL A 68 -22.52 14.34 12.87
C VAL A 68 -22.97 15.75 13.25
N LEU A 69 -22.21 16.74 12.78
CA LEU A 69 -22.58 18.15 12.85
C LEU A 69 -23.36 18.53 11.60
N VAL A 70 -24.57 19.06 11.77
CA VAL A 70 -25.49 19.47 10.70
C VAL A 70 -25.64 20.98 10.72
N SER A 71 -25.33 21.59 9.59
CA SER A 71 -25.59 23.00 9.26
C SER A 71 -26.84 23.12 8.40
N PHE A 72 -27.44 24.30 8.38
CA PHE A 72 -28.66 24.58 7.63
C PHE A 72 -28.38 25.73 6.66
N LEU A 73 -28.50 25.48 5.36
CA LEU A 73 -28.19 26.49 4.34
C LEU A 73 -29.12 27.69 4.48
N GLU A 74 -28.57 28.90 4.53
CA GLU A 74 -29.34 30.13 4.83
C GLU A 74 -30.18 30.06 6.12
N GLY A 75 -29.82 29.15 7.04
CA GLY A 75 -30.59 28.88 8.25
C GLY A 75 -31.90 28.13 8.02
N ASP A 76 -32.16 27.58 6.82
CA ASP A 76 -33.38 26.87 6.48
C ASP A 76 -33.37 25.43 7.05
N PRO A 77 -34.29 25.07 7.99
CA PRO A 77 -34.39 23.71 8.54
C PRO A 77 -34.62 22.63 7.47
N ASP A 78 -35.18 22.98 6.31
CA ASP A 78 -35.46 22.05 5.21
C ASP A 78 -34.25 21.85 4.29
N GLN A 79 -33.15 22.56 4.52
CA GLN A 79 -31.90 22.43 3.76
C GLN A 79 -30.69 22.03 4.65
N PRO A 80 -30.74 20.85 5.29
CA PRO A 80 -29.64 20.36 6.11
C PRO A 80 -28.44 19.88 5.28
N LEU A 81 -27.25 20.13 5.81
CA LEU A 81 -25.95 19.73 5.26
C LEU A 81 -25.05 19.25 6.40
N VAL A 82 -24.47 18.05 6.27
CA VAL A 82 -23.48 17.55 7.24
C VAL A 82 -22.15 18.24 7.00
N THR A 83 -21.60 18.90 8.02
CA THR A 83 -20.37 19.70 7.96
C THR A 83 -19.23 19.14 8.82
N GLY A 84 -19.48 18.09 9.60
CA GLY A 84 -18.43 17.41 10.36
C GLY A 84 -18.92 16.15 11.07
N CYS A 85 -17.98 15.40 11.64
CA CYS A 85 -18.23 14.25 12.54
C CYS A 85 -17.61 14.55 13.90
N LEU A 86 -18.24 14.07 14.97
CA LEU A 86 -17.83 14.34 16.35
C LEU A 86 -17.62 13.03 17.11
N TYR A 87 -16.55 12.99 17.92
CA TYR A 87 -16.37 11.95 18.93
C TYR A 87 -17.11 12.35 20.21
N HIS A 88 -17.60 11.35 20.94
CA HIS A 88 -18.29 11.52 22.23
C HIS A 88 -18.01 10.33 23.15
N ARG A 89 -18.73 10.22 24.27
CA ARG A 89 -18.46 9.21 25.31
C ARG A 89 -18.58 7.76 24.83
N GLU A 90 -19.53 7.47 23.94
CA GLU A 90 -19.78 6.12 23.43
C GLU A 90 -18.96 5.82 22.17
N HIS A 91 -18.61 6.87 21.40
CA HIS A 91 -17.65 6.82 20.31
C HIS A 91 -16.40 7.63 20.66
N PRO A 92 -15.48 7.06 21.47
CA PRO A 92 -14.26 7.76 21.86
C PRO A 92 -13.29 7.90 20.68
N VAL A 93 -12.34 8.81 20.84
CA VAL A 93 -11.21 8.98 19.91
C VAL A 93 -10.40 7.67 19.77
N PRO A 94 -9.68 7.45 18.65
CA PRO A 94 -8.99 6.18 18.38
C PRO A 94 -7.87 5.80 19.37
N TYR A 95 -7.31 6.79 20.09
CA TYR A 95 -6.24 6.62 21.06
C TYR A 95 -6.52 7.49 22.30
N ASP A 96 -6.12 7.00 23.48
CA ASP A 96 -6.39 7.69 24.75
C ASP A 96 -5.80 9.10 24.78
N LEU A 97 -6.64 10.08 25.09
CA LEU A 97 -6.25 11.48 25.30
C LEU A 97 -6.40 11.86 26.79
N PRO A 98 -5.51 12.72 27.33
CA PRO A 98 -4.48 13.50 26.63
C PRO A 98 -3.12 12.80 26.47
N ALA A 99 -3.01 11.51 26.81
CA ALA A 99 -1.74 10.77 26.80
C ALA A 99 -1.08 10.76 25.41
N ASN A 100 -1.84 10.54 24.34
CA ASN A 100 -1.36 10.43 22.97
C ASN A 100 -1.59 11.71 22.14
N LYS A 101 -1.56 12.89 22.77
CA LYS A 101 -1.84 14.18 22.12
C LYS A 101 -0.88 14.59 21.00
N THR A 102 0.24 13.88 20.83
CA THR A 102 1.23 14.09 19.77
C THR A 102 1.03 13.18 18.56
N GLN A 103 -0.04 12.38 18.55
CA GLN A 103 -0.36 11.47 17.45
C GLN A 103 -1.42 12.07 16.53
N SER A 104 -1.13 12.03 15.23
CA SER A 104 -2.08 12.32 14.15
C SER A 104 -2.44 11.01 13.43
N VAL A 105 -3.73 10.74 13.23
CA VAL A 105 -4.20 9.43 12.78
C VAL A 105 -5.28 9.51 11.70
N PHE A 106 -5.19 8.61 10.73
CA PHE A 106 -6.28 8.24 9.85
C PHE A 106 -6.48 6.72 9.98
N LYS A 107 -7.46 6.32 10.79
CA LYS A 107 -7.75 4.93 11.13
C LYS A 107 -9.15 4.55 10.66
N THR A 108 -9.24 3.45 9.92
CA THR A 108 -10.50 2.91 9.40
C THR A 108 -10.93 1.69 10.19
N LEU A 109 -12.12 1.13 9.92
CA LEU A 109 -12.61 -0.10 10.54
C LEU A 109 -13.15 -1.02 9.44
N SER A 110 -12.76 -2.29 9.43
CA SER A 110 -13.35 -3.28 8.53
C SER A 110 -14.87 -3.33 8.68
N THR A 111 -15.59 -3.64 7.60
CA THR A 111 -17.06 -3.70 7.57
C THR A 111 -17.50 -4.80 6.61
N PRO A 112 -18.61 -5.50 6.88
CA PRO A 112 -19.38 -5.50 8.13
C PRO A 112 -18.69 -6.31 9.26
N GLY A 113 -19.08 -6.08 10.52
CA GLY A 113 -18.71 -6.88 11.69
C GLY A 113 -17.28 -6.65 12.19
N GLY A 114 -16.74 -5.43 12.07
CA GLY A 114 -15.31 -5.15 12.04
C GLY A 114 -14.40 -5.84 13.09
N GLU A 115 -13.48 -6.69 12.60
CA GLU A 115 -12.40 -7.34 13.38
C GLU A 115 -10.98 -6.90 12.91
N GLY A 116 -10.86 -5.72 12.29
CA GLY A 116 -9.61 -5.22 11.75
C GLY A 116 -9.65 -3.76 11.31
N PHE A 117 -8.48 -3.19 10.96
CA PHE A 117 -8.37 -1.78 10.58
C PHE A 117 -7.24 -1.51 9.58
N ASN A 118 -7.38 -0.47 8.76
CA ASN A 118 -6.25 0.12 8.05
C ASN A 118 -5.90 1.46 8.70
N GLU A 119 -4.62 1.79 8.79
CA GLU A 119 -4.17 3.00 9.49
C GLU A 119 -2.94 3.64 8.86
N LEU A 120 -2.97 4.97 8.80
CA LEU A 120 -1.79 5.83 8.76
C LEU A 120 -1.72 6.62 10.09
N ARG A 121 -0.63 6.42 10.84
CA ARG A 121 -0.38 7.15 12.09
C ARG A 121 0.98 7.85 12.03
N ILE A 122 1.02 9.10 12.48
CA ILE A 122 2.22 9.93 12.61
C ILE A 122 2.35 10.34 14.07
N GLU A 123 3.48 10.00 14.69
CA GLU A 123 3.87 10.39 16.05
C GLU A 123 4.91 11.51 15.98
N ASP A 124 4.59 12.65 16.61
CA ASP A 124 5.42 13.87 16.63
C ASP A 124 6.18 14.07 17.95
N LYS A 125 6.13 13.10 18.88
CA LYS A 125 6.88 13.18 20.13
C LYS A 125 8.39 13.18 19.85
N LYS A 126 9.03 14.31 20.16
CA LYS A 126 10.46 14.54 19.95
C LYS A 126 11.36 13.40 20.45
N GLY A 127 12.19 12.87 19.55
CA GLY A 127 13.10 11.76 19.81
C GLY A 127 12.44 10.36 19.81
N GLN A 128 11.14 10.30 19.52
CA GLN A 128 10.32 9.08 19.41
C GLN A 128 9.40 9.16 18.17
N GLU A 129 9.78 9.98 17.18
CA GLU A 129 8.99 10.21 15.98
C GLU A 129 8.82 8.91 15.19
N GLN A 130 7.61 8.65 14.70
CA GLN A 130 7.30 7.43 13.98
C GLN A 130 6.17 7.65 12.98
N ILE A 131 6.30 7.03 11.80
CA ILE A 131 5.18 6.82 10.87
C ILE A 131 4.86 5.34 10.86
N THR A 132 3.59 4.99 11.06
CA THR A 132 3.08 3.62 10.95
C THR A 132 2.07 3.53 9.83
N ILE A 133 2.27 2.56 8.94
CA ILE A 133 1.31 2.17 7.90
C ILE A 133 0.88 0.75 8.23
N HIS A 134 -0.41 0.55 8.50
CA HIS A 134 -1.01 -0.75 8.76
C HIS A 134 -2.04 -1.06 7.68
N ALA A 135 -1.83 -2.18 6.99
CA ALA A 135 -2.80 -2.76 6.06
C ALA A 135 -3.36 -4.04 6.67
N GLN A 136 -4.69 -4.12 6.84
CA GLN A 136 -5.33 -5.29 7.44
C GLN A 136 -5.20 -6.56 6.59
N ARG A 137 -5.04 -6.38 5.27
CA ARG A 137 -5.02 -7.48 4.30
C ARG A 137 -3.91 -7.28 3.27
N ASN A 138 -4.22 -6.68 2.13
CA ASN A 138 -3.25 -6.45 1.06
C ASN A 138 -2.73 -5.01 1.13
N TRP A 139 -1.46 -4.83 0.77
CA TRP A 139 -0.85 -3.52 0.53
C TRP A 139 -0.23 -3.54 -0.86
N ASP A 140 -0.82 -2.75 -1.76
CA ASP A 140 -0.37 -2.61 -3.15
C ASP A 140 0.25 -1.23 -3.34
N GLN A 141 1.41 -1.17 -4.00
CA GLN A 141 2.14 0.07 -4.25
C GLN A 141 2.52 0.18 -5.73
N ASN A 142 1.87 1.10 -6.44
CA ASN A 142 2.09 1.33 -7.87
C ASN A 142 2.88 2.64 -8.09
N ILE A 143 4.13 2.51 -8.54
CA ILE A 143 5.00 3.65 -8.90
C ILE A 143 5.23 3.66 -10.41
N GLN A 144 4.74 4.70 -11.10
CA GLN A 144 4.80 4.81 -12.57
C GLN A 144 6.13 5.36 -13.11
N HIS A 145 7.00 5.86 -12.23
CA HIS A 145 8.29 6.41 -12.60
C HIS A 145 9.36 5.93 -11.60
N ASP A 146 9.85 6.80 -10.72
CA ASP A 146 10.95 6.47 -9.81
C ASP A 146 10.48 6.28 -8.37
N GLN A 147 11.01 5.23 -7.73
CA GLN A 147 10.97 5.06 -6.28
C GLN A 147 12.37 5.29 -5.71
N THR A 148 12.50 6.23 -4.78
CA THR A 148 13.75 6.48 -4.05
C THR A 148 13.54 6.22 -2.57
N ILE A 149 14.39 5.39 -1.97
CA ILE A 149 14.34 5.07 -0.53
C ILE A 149 15.71 5.37 0.09
N ARG A 150 15.74 6.24 1.10
CA ARG A 150 16.92 6.52 1.92
C ARG A 150 16.62 6.19 3.37
N ILE A 151 17.37 5.25 3.93
CA ILE A 151 17.31 4.89 5.34
C ILE A 151 18.56 5.43 6.03
N GLY A 152 18.38 6.26 7.05
CA GLY A 152 19.49 6.90 7.78
C GLY A 152 20.21 5.98 8.78
N HIS A 153 19.63 4.81 9.06
CA HIS A 153 20.18 3.81 9.98
C HIS A 153 19.89 2.40 9.43
N GLU A 154 18.98 1.64 10.03
CA GLU A 154 18.73 0.24 9.70
C GLU A 154 17.41 0.01 8.97
N ARG A 155 17.40 -1.01 8.10
CA ARG A 155 16.19 -1.57 7.47
C ARG A 155 16.06 -3.04 7.89
N HIS A 156 14.87 -3.41 8.35
CA HIS A 156 14.52 -4.78 8.74
C HIS A 156 13.33 -5.24 7.89
N ASP A 157 13.53 -6.28 7.09
CA ASP A 157 12.47 -6.91 6.29
C ASP A 157 12.18 -8.32 6.83
N ARG A 158 10.93 -8.59 7.20
CA ARG A 158 10.46 -9.93 7.59
C ARG A 158 9.29 -10.33 6.71
N VAL A 159 9.46 -11.44 6.01
CA VAL A 159 8.43 -12.06 5.17
C VAL A 159 8.19 -13.47 5.70
N GLU A 160 6.95 -13.78 6.09
CA GLU A 160 6.63 -15.06 6.74
C GLU A 160 6.45 -16.22 5.75
N ALA A 161 6.19 -15.90 4.48
CA ALA A 161 6.06 -16.85 3.40
C ALA A 161 7.09 -16.54 2.30
N ASN A 162 6.64 -16.47 1.04
CA ASN A 162 7.52 -16.33 -0.11
C ASN A 162 7.79 -14.85 -0.43
N SER A 163 9.02 -14.56 -0.87
CA SER A 163 9.40 -13.27 -1.47
C SER A 163 9.80 -13.50 -2.91
N TYR A 164 9.17 -12.77 -3.84
CA TYR A 164 9.47 -12.81 -5.26
C TYR A 164 9.99 -11.45 -5.71
N SER A 165 11.01 -11.43 -6.55
CA SER A 165 11.55 -10.20 -7.13
C SER A 165 12.01 -10.47 -8.55
N GLU A 166 11.51 -9.68 -9.49
CA GLU A 166 11.93 -9.71 -10.89
C GLU A 166 12.50 -8.35 -11.27
N PHE A 167 13.73 -8.36 -11.75
CA PHE A 167 14.40 -7.18 -12.27
C PHE A 167 14.60 -7.38 -13.77
N LEU A 168 13.86 -6.64 -14.58
CA LEU A 168 13.84 -6.83 -16.04
C LEU A 168 15.14 -6.39 -16.73
N LYS A 169 15.95 -5.57 -16.06
CA LYS A 169 17.22 -5.04 -16.59
C LYS A 169 18.37 -5.43 -15.68
N GLU A 170 18.91 -4.46 -14.95
CA GLU A 170 20.12 -4.62 -14.15
C GLU A 170 19.81 -4.48 -12.66
N GLU A 171 20.52 -5.26 -11.85
CA GLU A 171 20.61 -5.09 -10.40
C GLU A 171 22.07 -4.81 -10.06
N HIS A 172 22.33 -3.65 -9.44
CA HIS A 172 23.65 -3.32 -8.91
C HIS A 172 23.59 -3.38 -7.39
N ARG A 173 24.48 -4.20 -6.80
CA ARG A 173 24.54 -4.36 -5.34
C ARG A 173 25.97 -4.19 -4.84
N THR A 174 26.19 -3.13 -4.09
CA THR A 174 27.46 -2.85 -3.39
C THR A 174 27.27 -3.04 -1.90
N ILE A 175 28.14 -3.83 -1.26
CA ILE A 175 28.16 -4.05 0.18
C ILE A 175 29.59 -3.78 0.64
N HIS A 176 29.76 -2.78 1.50
CA HIS A 176 31.08 -2.41 2.03
C HIS A 176 31.52 -3.31 3.17
N GLY A 177 30.56 -3.76 3.98
CA GLY A 177 30.79 -4.71 5.06
C GLY A 177 30.66 -6.16 4.61
N GLU A 178 30.32 -7.03 5.55
CA GLU A 178 30.14 -8.46 5.29
C GLU A 178 28.78 -8.75 4.64
N ARG A 179 28.75 -9.70 3.69
CA ARG A 179 27.52 -10.34 3.21
C ARG A 179 27.46 -11.75 3.79
N LYS A 180 26.48 -12.03 4.65
CA LYS A 180 26.22 -13.35 5.20
C LYS A 180 24.93 -13.92 4.59
N ILE A 181 24.97 -15.17 4.15
CA ILE A 181 23.83 -15.88 3.56
C ILE A 181 23.80 -17.26 4.19
N GLU A 182 22.66 -17.63 4.77
CA GLU A 182 22.38 -18.99 5.24
C GLU A 182 21.13 -19.49 4.53
N SER A 183 21.30 -20.48 3.66
CA SER A 183 20.18 -21.25 3.10
C SER A 183 20.07 -22.57 3.85
N LYS A 184 18.92 -22.82 4.47
CA LYS A 184 18.66 -24.06 5.21
C LYS A 184 18.28 -25.23 4.31
N SER A 185 17.99 -24.96 3.04
CA SER A 185 17.59 -25.94 2.04
C SER A 185 18.53 -25.80 0.83
N ASN A 186 18.01 -25.98 -0.37
CA ASN A 186 18.79 -25.90 -1.60
C ASN A 186 19.04 -24.45 -2.01
N ASP A 187 20.22 -24.20 -2.58
CA ASP A 187 20.58 -22.98 -3.29
C ASP A 187 20.86 -23.32 -4.76
N HIS A 188 20.20 -22.61 -5.67
CA HIS A 188 20.26 -22.86 -7.11
C HIS A 188 20.66 -21.58 -7.84
N LEU A 189 21.74 -21.67 -8.63
CA LEU A 189 22.23 -20.56 -9.45
C LEU A 189 22.26 -20.98 -10.93
N THR A 190 21.52 -20.26 -11.77
CA THR A 190 21.65 -20.34 -13.23
C THR A 190 22.20 -19.02 -13.75
N VAL A 191 23.28 -19.06 -14.51
CA VAL A 191 23.84 -17.90 -15.20
C VAL A 191 23.80 -18.18 -16.71
N GLY A 192 23.13 -17.31 -17.47
CA GLY A 192 22.89 -17.53 -18.90
C GLY A 192 24.12 -17.38 -19.78
N THR A 193 25.09 -16.56 -19.38
CA THR A 193 26.28 -16.23 -20.19
C THR A 193 27.58 -16.50 -19.43
N SER A 194 27.98 -15.63 -18.50
CA SER A 194 29.23 -15.76 -17.75
C SER A 194 29.09 -15.39 -16.28
N GLN A 195 29.80 -16.13 -15.43
CA GLN A 195 29.99 -15.82 -14.01
C GLN A 195 31.44 -15.46 -13.78
N HIS A 196 31.70 -14.26 -13.25
CA HIS A 196 33.03 -13.81 -12.87
C HIS A 196 33.12 -13.71 -11.35
N VAL A 197 34.11 -14.36 -10.75
CA VAL A 197 34.34 -14.35 -9.30
C VAL A 197 35.80 -13.97 -9.05
N ARG A 198 36.00 -12.82 -8.39
CA ARG A 198 37.32 -12.37 -7.92
C ARG A 198 37.30 -12.34 -6.40
N ILE A 199 38.25 -13.03 -5.77
CA ILE A 199 38.36 -13.14 -4.32
C ILE A 199 39.76 -12.68 -3.92
N GLY A 200 39.84 -11.82 -2.90
CA GLY A 200 41.11 -11.22 -2.47
C GLY A 200 42.00 -12.12 -1.62
N ALA A 201 41.41 -13.05 -0.85
CA ALA A 201 42.13 -13.87 0.11
C ALA A 201 41.96 -15.38 -0.14
N ALA A 202 40.77 -15.94 0.08
CA ALA A 202 40.56 -17.39 -0.02
C ALA A 202 39.15 -17.74 -0.53
N HIS A 203 39.08 -18.73 -1.42
CA HIS A 203 37.85 -19.41 -1.80
C HIS A 203 37.82 -20.79 -1.13
N LEU A 204 36.97 -20.96 -0.12
CA LEU A 204 36.87 -22.18 0.68
C LEU A 204 35.53 -22.86 0.41
N THR A 205 35.56 -24.09 -0.08
CA THR A 205 34.36 -24.88 -0.40
C THR A 205 34.42 -26.23 0.28
N LYS A 206 33.43 -26.52 1.12
CA LYS A 206 33.27 -27.82 1.81
C LYS A 206 31.91 -28.40 1.43
N ALA A 207 31.89 -29.64 0.95
CA ALA A 207 30.66 -30.38 0.71
C ALA A 207 30.65 -31.66 1.55
N GLY A 208 29.49 -32.05 2.07
CA GLY A 208 29.34 -33.28 2.86
C GLY A 208 29.37 -34.56 2.02
N ARG A 209 28.99 -34.49 0.74
CA ARG A 209 28.90 -35.65 -0.16
C ARG A 209 29.81 -35.53 -1.38
N GLU A 210 29.70 -34.44 -2.13
CA GLU A 210 30.35 -34.34 -3.45
C GLU A 210 30.58 -32.88 -3.85
N ILE A 211 31.74 -32.60 -4.45
CA ILE A 211 31.99 -31.41 -5.27
C ILE A 211 32.21 -31.91 -6.70
N HIS A 212 31.31 -31.57 -7.63
CA HIS A 212 31.39 -31.99 -9.03
C HIS A 212 31.67 -30.78 -9.92
N LEU A 213 32.88 -30.69 -10.45
CA LEU A 213 33.30 -29.68 -11.43
C LEU A 213 33.34 -30.32 -12.82
N LYS A 214 32.53 -29.83 -13.74
CA LYS A 214 32.48 -30.30 -15.14
C LYS A 214 32.53 -29.12 -16.10
N ALA A 215 33.44 -29.18 -17.05
CA ALA A 215 33.50 -28.27 -18.19
C ALA A 215 33.27 -29.05 -19.49
N GLY A 216 32.50 -28.48 -20.43
CA GLY A 216 32.20 -29.14 -21.70
C GLY A 216 33.38 -29.21 -22.66
N GLN A 217 34.28 -28.21 -22.62
CA GLN A 217 35.43 -28.11 -23.54
C GLN A 217 36.77 -28.05 -22.81
N LYS A 218 36.95 -27.09 -21.89
CA LYS A 218 38.23 -26.84 -21.22
C LYS A 218 38.03 -26.59 -19.73
N MET A 219 38.86 -27.22 -18.91
CA MET A 219 39.07 -26.85 -17.51
C MET A 219 40.55 -26.54 -17.32
N VAL A 220 40.86 -25.41 -16.68
CA VAL A 220 42.21 -24.99 -16.35
C VAL A 220 42.23 -24.67 -14.85
N ILE A 221 43.15 -25.29 -14.13
CA ILE A 221 43.41 -25.03 -12.71
C ILE A 221 44.88 -24.64 -12.61
N GLU A 222 45.12 -23.38 -12.32
CA GLU A 222 46.46 -22.81 -12.17
C GLU A 222 46.67 -22.39 -10.72
N ALA A 223 47.85 -22.69 -10.20
CA ALA A 223 48.30 -22.24 -8.91
C ALA A 223 49.71 -21.66 -9.07
N GLY A 224 49.98 -20.53 -8.41
CA GLY A 224 51.26 -19.84 -8.56
C GLY A 224 52.44 -20.55 -7.89
N SER A 225 52.24 -21.07 -6.68
CA SER A 225 53.30 -21.73 -5.90
C SER A 225 53.15 -23.25 -5.85
N GLN A 226 51.94 -23.73 -5.58
CA GLN A 226 51.68 -25.14 -5.37
C GLN A 226 50.23 -25.52 -5.71
N LEU A 227 50.04 -26.63 -6.41
CA LEU A 227 48.77 -27.32 -6.54
C LEU A 227 48.85 -28.68 -5.84
N THR A 228 47.85 -29.03 -5.04
CA THR A 228 47.81 -30.29 -4.29
C THR A 228 46.46 -30.98 -4.41
N LEU A 229 46.48 -32.27 -4.69
CA LEU A 229 45.32 -33.16 -4.69
C LEU A 229 45.59 -34.26 -3.67
N ASN A 230 44.71 -34.46 -2.70
CA ASN A 230 44.87 -35.47 -1.65
C ASN A 230 43.61 -36.33 -1.56
N ALA A 231 43.78 -37.65 -1.54
CA ALA A 231 42.69 -38.60 -1.35
C ALA A 231 43.19 -39.84 -0.58
N GLY A 232 42.60 -40.12 0.59
CA GLY A 232 42.78 -41.39 1.30
C GLY A 232 44.24 -41.77 1.61
N GLY A 233 45.10 -40.79 1.90
CA GLY A 233 46.53 -41.01 2.15
C GLY A 233 47.41 -41.10 0.89
N THR A 234 46.84 -40.90 -0.30
CA THR A 234 47.55 -40.69 -1.56
C THR A 234 47.51 -39.21 -1.93
N PHE A 235 48.58 -38.66 -2.50
CA PHE A 235 48.57 -37.27 -2.97
C PHE A 235 49.33 -37.06 -4.28
N ILE A 236 48.95 -35.98 -4.96
CA ILE A 236 49.65 -35.37 -6.09
C ILE A 236 49.98 -33.95 -5.68
N THR A 237 51.24 -33.56 -5.79
CA THR A 237 51.69 -32.18 -5.56
C THR A 237 52.46 -31.70 -6.78
N ILE A 238 52.19 -30.46 -7.19
CA ILE A 238 52.87 -29.78 -8.27
C ILE A 238 53.40 -28.48 -7.69
N ASP A 239 54.72 -28.30 -7.72
CA ASP A 239 55.41 -27.11 -7.23
C ASP A 239 56.67 -26.82 -8.09
N ALA A 240 57.52 -25.91 -7.64
CA ALA A 240 58.73 -25.53 -8.36
C ALA A 240 59.75 -26.69 -8.53
N GLY A 241 59.67 -27.74 -7.70
CA GLY A 241 60.53 -28.92 -7.78
C GLY A 241 60.03 -29.98 -8.77
N GLY A 242 58.81 -29.85 -9.29
CA GLY A 242 58.22 -30.76 -10.28
C GLY A 242 56.90 -31.37 -9.80
N VAL A 243 56.61 -32.59 -10.27
CA VAL A 243 55.37 -33.34 -9.94
C VAL A 243 55.74 -34.50 -9.02
N SER A 244 55.22 -34.48 -7.79
CA SER A 244 55.37 -35.59 -6.84
C SER A 244 54.08 -36.41 -6.74
N LEU A 245 54.22 -37.73 -6.86
CA LEU A 245 53.15 -38.72 -6.74
C LEU A 245 53.51 -39.66 -5.58
N ASN A 246 52.66 -39.77 -4.57
CA ASN A 246 52.93 -40.59 -3.39
C ASN A 246 51.68 -41.36 -2.93
N GLY A 247 51.84 -42.67 -2.69
CA GLY A 247 50.81 -43.56 -2.15
C GLY A 247 51.24 -45.03 -2.19
N PRO A 248 50.48 -45.95 -1.56
CA PRO A 248 50.84 -47.37 -1.47
C PRO A 248 50.96 -48.08 -2.83
N ALA A 249 50.17 -47.66 -3.83
CA ALA A 249 50.23 -48.19 -5.20
C ALA A 249 49.85 -47.10 -6.20
N ILE A 250 50.73 -46.83 -7.17
CA ILE A 250 50.50 -45.88 -8.27
C ILE A 250 50.36 -46.69 -9.56
N LYS A 251 49.16 -46.70 -10.16
CA LYS A 251 48.89 -47.39 -11.43
C LYS A 251 49.04 -46.41 -12.59
N MET A 252 50.04 -46.61 -13.43
CA MET A 252 50.27 -45.80 -14.64
C MET A 252 49.95 -46.63 -15.88
N ASN A 253 49.05 -46.14 -16.73
CA ASN A 253 48.63 -46.79 -17.98
C ASN A 253 48.06 -48.23 -17.84
N VAL A 254 47.59 -48.64 -16.65
CA VAL A 254 47.02 -49.98 -16.40
C VAL A 254 45.80 -49.89 -15.48
N GLY A 255 44.66 -50.39 -15.96
CA GLY A 255 43.43 -50.55 -15.18
C GLY A 255 42.71 -49.24 -14.80
N GLY A 256 41.49 -49.39 -14.27
CA GLY A 256 40.66 -48.27 -13.77
C GLY A 256 39.55 -47.81 -14.72
N SER A 257 38.58 -47.07 -14.19
CA SER A 257 37.56 -46.34 -14.93
C SER A 257 37.32 -44.99 -14.24
N PRO A 258 36.95 -43.92 -14.99
CA PRO A 258 36.69 -42.62 -14.39
C PRO A 258 35.47 -42.69 -13.46
N GLY A 259 35.55 -42.00 -12.33
CA GLY A 259 34.37 -41.76 -11.48
C GLY A 259 33.29 -40.98 -12.22
N LYS A 260 32.02 -41.22 -11.89
CA LYS A 260 30.87 -40.48 -12.44
C LYS A 260 30.30 -39.56 -11.36
N GLY A 261 30.29 -38.26 -11.60
CA GLY A 261 29.63 -37.31 -10.72
C GLY A 261 28.12 -37.27 -10.92
N SER A 262 27.37 -36.77 -9.93
CA SER A 262 25.89 -36.85 -9.91
C SER A 262 25.16 -36.00 -10.97
N GLY A 263 25.88 -35.17 -11.74
CA GLY A 263 25.28 -34.18 -12.64
C GLY A 263 24.64 -32.98 -11.91
N ILE A 264 24.00 -32.09 -12.68
CA ILE A 264 23.38 -30.86 -12.20
C ILE A 264 21.85 -30.95 -12.31
N ALA A 265 21.13 -30.58 -11.25
CA ALA A 265 19.67 -30.59 -11.19
C ALA A 265 19.15 -29.23 -10.67
N ILE A 266 19.24 -28.20 -11.51
CA ILE A 266 18.81 -26.84 -11.16
C ILE A 266 17.28 -26.69 -11.26
N LEU A 267 16.69 -26.04 -10.25
CA LEU A 267 15.32 -25.51 -10.30
C LEU A 267 15.34 -24.03 -10.69
N ARG A 268 14.35 -23.59 -11.48
CA ARG A 268 14.21 -22.18 -11.90
C ARG A 268 13.37 -21.38 -10.90
N PRO A 269 13.66 -20.08 -10.69
CA PRO A 269 12.80 -19.20 -9.91
C PRO A 269 11.40 -19.09 -10.53
N ALA A 270 10.37 -18.95 -9.68
CA ALA A 270 9.03 -18.59 -10.12
C ALA A 270 8.91 -17.07 -10.28
N LEU A 271 8.02 -16.63 -11.16
CA LEU A 271 7.76 -15.20 -11.41
C LEU A 271 6.88 -14.59 -10.31
N PRO A 272 7.07 -13.31 -9.97
CA PRO A 272 6.12 -12.60 -9.11
C PRO A 272 4.74 -12.55 -9.78
N GLY A 273 3.68 -12.56 -8.96
CA GLY A 273 2.31 -12.32 -9.43
C GLY A 273 2.13 -10.88 -9.90
N GLY A 274 1.10 -10.62 -10.70
CA GLY A 274 0.73 -9.25 -11.09
C GLY A 274 0.14 -8.48 -9.92
N VAL A 275 0.43 -7.18 -9.86
CA VAL A 275 -0.26 -6.21 -8.98
C VAL A 275 -1.54 -5.76 -9.69
N ASP A 276 -2.57 -5.35 -8.95
CA ASP A 276 -3.80 -4.79 -9.52
C ASP A 276 -3.48 -3.64 -10.50
N SER A 277 -4.04 -3.73 -11.71
CA SER A 277 -3.84 -2.74 -12.76
C SER A 277 -4.77 -1.54 -12.53
N ASP A 278 -4.21 -0.41 -12.12
CA ASP A 278 -4.99 0.83 -12.01
C ASP A 278 -5.19 1.45 -13.39
N ALA A 279 -6.46 1.71 -13.75
CA ALA A 279 -6.80 2.54 -14.89
C ALA A 279 -6.93 4.00 -14.44
N ALA A 280 -6.29 4.93 -15.15
CA ALA A 280 -6.53 6.35 -14.92
C ALA A 280 -8.03 6.66 -15.08
N GLY A 281 -8.58 7.41 -14.14
CA GLY A 281 -9.96 7.92 -14.25
C GLY A 281 -10.17 8.68 -15.56
N ALA A 282 -11.40 8.68 -16.06
CA ALA A 282 -11.74 9.40 -17.28
C ALA A 282 -11.32 10.88 -17.17
N LYS A 283 -10.80 11.45 -18.27
CA LYS A 283 -10.48 12.88 -18.33
C LYS A 283 -11.71 13.68 -17.90
N THR A 284 -11.51 14.61 -16.97
CA THR A 284 -12.54 15.55 -16.54
C THR A 284 -13.12 16.24 -17.76
N GLN A 285 -14.44 16.35 -17.83
CA GLN A 285 -15.02 17.33 -18.76
C GLN A 285 -14.51 18.70 -18.31
N ARG A 286 -14.19 19.60 -19.26
CA ARG A 286 -13.82 20.97 -18.89
C ARG A 286 -14.90 21.49 -17.94
N ALA A 287 -14.50 21.90 -16.74
CA ALA A 287 -15.38 22.69 -15.90
C ALA A 287 -15.96 23.79 -16.80
N LEU A 288 -17.29 23.90 -16.86
CA LEU A 288 -17.90 25.11 -17.39
C LEU A 288 -17.25 26.22 -16.58
N ALA A 289 -16.39 27.02 -17.22
CA ALA A 289 -15.84 28.21 -16.60
C ALA A 289 -17.03 28.92 -15.97
N ASN A 290 -17.00 29.19 -14.66
CA ASN A 290 -18.05 29.89 -13.91
C ASN A 290 -18.71 30.87 -14.87
N ALA A 291 -19.88 30.54 -15.42
CA ALA A 291 -20.34 31.19 -16.65
C ALA A 291 -20.53 32.66 -16.31
N PRO A 292 -19.57 33.56 -16.64
CA PRO A 292 -19.63 34.94 -16.18
C PRO A 292 -20.85 35.59 -16.82
N ASP A 293 -21.18 35.12 -18.02
CA ASP A 293 -22.33 35.51 -18.81
C ASP A 293 -23.63 35.09 -18.14
N ARG A 294 -23.72 33.90 -17.53
CA ARG A 294 -24.92 33.49 -16.78
C ARG A 294 -25.05 34.23 -15.46
N LEU A 295 -23.93 34.50 -14.77
CA LEU A 295 -23.93 35.34 -13.56
C LEU A 295 -24.28 36.80 -13.89
N ARG A 296 -23.88 37.30 -15.05
CA ARG A 296 -24.22 38.63 -15.56
C ARG A 296 -25.67 38.71 -16.01
N GLU A 297 -26.16 37.76 -16.81
CA GLU A 297 -27.59 37.68 -17.19
C GLU A 297 -28.48 37.62 -15.96
N VAL A 298 -28.15 36.77 -14.98
CA VAL A 298 -28.93 36.65 -13.74
C VAL A 298 -28.90 37.95 -12.92
N ALA A 299 -27.79 38.71 -12.96
CA ALA A 299 -27.67 40.00 -12.30
C ALA A 299 -28.31 41.17 -13.08
N GLU A 300 -28.34 41.12 -14.40
CA GLU A 300 -28.97 42.14 -15.26
C GLU A 300 -30.50 41.98 -15.29
N ASP A 301 -31.00 40.74 -15.24
CA ASP A 301 -32.43 40.41 -15.28
C ASP A 301 -33.06 40.19 -13.88
N ASP A 302 -32.30 40.45 -12.80
CA ASP A 302 -32.72 40.31 -11.40
C ASP A 302 -33.32 38.91 -11.06
N LEU A 303 -32.70 37.88 -11.64
CA LEU A 303 -33.09 36.49 -11.52
C LEU A 303 -32.39 35.79 -10.36
N LEU A 304 -32.90 34.63 -9.94
CA LEU A 304 -32.28 33.83 -8.88
C LEU A 304 -31.33 32.79 -9.48
N LEU A 305 -30.13 32.67 -8.91
CA LEU A 305 -29.14 31.64 -9.28
C LEU A 305 -29.63 30.20 -9.05
N SER A 306 -30.58 30.03 -8.14
CA SER A 306 -31.27 28.77 -7.87
C SER A 306 -32.67 29.06 -7.36
N ALA A 307 -33.62 28.16 -7.61
CA ALA A 307 -34.99 28.31 -7.11
C ALA A 307 -35.01 28.47 -5.59
N GLN A 308 -35.71 29.49 -5.10
CA GLN A 308 -35.93 29.72 -3.66
C GLN A 308 -37.44 29.67 -3.40
N CYS A 309 -37.86 28.81 -2.47
CA CYS A 309 -39.24 28.76 -1.95
C CYS A 309 -40.33 28.83 -3.06
N HIS A 310 -40.31 27.86 -3.98
CA HIS A 310 -41.23 27.76 -5.14
C HIS A 310 -41.14 28.87 -6.19
N ARG A 311 -40.25 29.86 -6.01
CA ARG A 311 -39.90 30.82 -7.05
C ARG A 311 -38.85 30.21 -7.96
N GLN A 312 -39.20 30.08 -9.23
CA GLN A 312 -38.34 29.51 -10.26
C GLN A 312 -37.20 30.49 -10.61
N PRO A 313 -36.11 30.00 -11.23
CA PRO A 313 -35.00 30.84 -11.65
C PRO A 313 -35.38 31.93 -12.67
N ASP A 314 -36.53 31.81 -13.34
CA ASP A 314 -37.09 32.81 -14.28
C ASP A 314 -37.96 33.88 -13.57
N GLY A 315 -37.97 33.89 -12.23
CA GLY A 315 -38.72 34.84 -11.40
C GLY A 315 -40.19 34.46 -11.20
N SER A 316 -40.71 33.45 -11.90
CA SER A 316 -42.10 32.98 -11.77
C SER A 316 -42.33 32.21 -10.48
N CYS A 317 -43.56 32.23 -9.95
CA CYS A 317 -43.93 31.52 -8.74
C CYS A 317 -45.23 30.75 -8.99
N SER A 318 -45.25 29.46 -8.69
CA SER A 318 -46.41 28.58 -8.92
C SER A 318 -47.55 28.79 -7.92
N LEU A 319 -47.39 29.72 -6.97
CA LEU A 319 -48.34 30.04 -5.91
C LEU A 319 -48.85 31.47 -6.11
N GLU A 320 -50.15 31.67 -5.88
CA GLU A 320 -50.85 32.96 -6.07
C GLU A 320 -50.27 34.08 -5.18
N VAL A 321 -49.69 33.72 -4.03
CA VAL A 321 -48.93 34.60 -3.15
C VAL A 321 -47.57 33.95 -2.89
N CYS A 322 -46.51 34.52 -3.46
CA CYS A 322 -45.17 33.96 -3.33
C CYS A 322 -44.60 34.31 -1.94
N PRO A 323 -44.24 33.33 -1.10
CA PRO A 323 -43.87 33.57 0.31
C PRO A 323 -42.53 34.31 0.48
N CYS A 324 -41.72 34.44 -0.56
CA CYS A 324 -40.36 34.98 -0.52
C CYS A 324 -40.28 36.52 -0.40
N THR A 325 -41.40 37.24 -0.40
CA THR A 325 -41.43 38.72 -0.47
C THR A 325 -41.63 39.42 0.88
N LYS A 326 -41.73 38.69 2.00
CA LYS A 326 -41.74 39.30 3.35
C LYS A 326 -40.40 39.07 4.05
N GLY A 327 -39.43 39.91 3.68
CA GLY A 327 -38.27 40.28 4.50
C GLY A 327 -38.45 41.70 5.00
#